data_AF-A0A839RIM3-F1
#
_entry.id   AF-A0A839RIM3-F1
#
_cell.length_a   1.000
_cell.length_b   1.000
_cell.length_c   1.000
_cell.angle_alpha   90.00
_cell.angle_beta   90.00
_cell.angle_gamma   90.00
#
_symmetry.space_group_name_H-M   'P 1'
#
loop_
_entity.id
_entity.type
_entity.pdbx_description
1 polymer ?
#
loop_
_entity_poly.entity_id
_entity_poly.type
_entity_poly.pdbx_seq_one_letter_code
_entity_poly.pdbx_strand_id
1 'polypeptide(L)' 'MDHVTSTNDILKAIRELHVRETEARKEGREAEADEIAGRIRDYQQELADRP' A
#
# COMPACT_ATOMS: atom_id res chain seq x y z
N MET A 1 9.44 -14.54 -11.51
CA MET A 1 8.00 -14.42 -11.19
C MET A 1 7.94 -14.41 -9.67
N ASP A 2 8.31 -13.27 -9.12
CA ASP A 2 8.50 -13.09 -7.68
C ASP A 2 7.12 -12.82 -7.11
N HIS A 3 6.44 -13.90 -6.77
CA HIS A 3 5.24 -13.83 -5.96
C HIS A 3 5.63 -13.06 -4.69
N VAL A 4 5.02 -11.89 -4.49
CA VAL A 4 5.06 -11.14 -3.23
C VAL A 4 4.42 -12.05 -2.17
N THR A 5 5.21 -12.97 -1.62
CA THR A 5 4.71 -14.03 -0.73
C THR A 5 5.17 -13.82 0.70
N SER A 6 6.21 -13.01 0.89
CA SER A 6 6.78 -12.71 2.20
C SER A 6 6.20 -11.43 2.78
N THR A 7 5.93 -11.46 4.09
CA THR A 7 5.53 -10.32 4.92
C THR A 7 6.41 -9.09 4.68
N ASN A 8 7.72 -9.29 4.50
CA ASN A 8 8.66 -8.21 4.20
C ASN A 8 8.38 -7.51 2.85
N ASP A 9 8.00 -8.26 1.82
CA ASP A 9 7.64 -7.67 0.52
C ASP A 9 6.31 -6.92 0.59
N ILE A 10 5.33 -7.42 1.38
CA ILE A 10 4.07 -6.71 1.62
C ILE A 10 4.33 -5.39 2.36
N LEU A 11 5.16 -5.41 3.41
CA LEU A 11 5.56 -4.20 4.15
C LEU A 11 6.31 -3.20 3.25
N LYS A 12 7.17 -3.70 2.35
CA LYS A 12 7.86 -2.88 1.37
C LYS A 12 6.87 -2.24 0.40
N ALA A 13 5.93 -3.01 -0.14
CA ALA A 13 4.88 -2.52 -1.02
C ALA A 13 4.01 -1.46 -0.33
N ILE A 14 3.60 -1.66 0.92
CA ILE A 14 2.86 -0.67 1.73
C ILE A 14 3.65 0.63 1.86
N ARG A 15 4.95 0.56 2.16
CA ARG A 15 5.79 1.76 2.28
C ARG A 15 5.89 2.51 0.95
N GLU A 16 6.07 1.81 -0.16
CA GLU A 16 6.11 2.43 -1.50
C GLU A 16 4.76 3.07 -1.86
N LEU A 17 3.65 2.43 -1.51
CA LEU A 17 2.31 2.98 -1.71
C LEU A 17 2.07 4.24 -0.87
N HIS A 18 2.50 4.28 0.40
CA HIS A 18 2.37 5.49 1.21
C HIS A 18 3.13 6.69 0.65
N VAL A 19 4.29 6.47 0.04
CA VAL A 19 5.03 7.55 -0.63
C VAL A 19 4.19 8.10 -1.79
N ARG A 20 3.65 7.21 -2.64
CA ARG A 20 2.79 7.61 -3.77
C ARG A 20 1.49 8.28 -3.32
N GLU A 21 0.86 7.79 -2.26
CA GLU A 21 -0.33 8.42 -1.66
C GLU A 21 -0.02 9.86 -1.24
N THR A 22 1.11 10.05 -0.55
CA THR A 22 1.53 11.37 -0.07
C THR A 22 1.83 12.32 -1.23
N GLU A 23 2.45 11.82 -2.31
CA GLU A 23 2.68 12.62 -3.51
C GLU A 23 1.37 12.96 -4.22
N ALA A 24 0.47 12.00 -4.40
CA ALA A 24 -0.85 12.22 -4.98
C ALA A 24 -1.66 13.28 -4.18
N ARG A 25 -1.65 13.21 -2.83
CA ARG A 25 -2.25 14.23 -1.96
C ARG A 25 -1.63 15.61 -2.17
N LYS A 26 -0.30 15.69 -2.29
CA LYS A 26 0.43 16.95 -2.54
C LYS A 26 0.12 17.55 -3.91
N GLU A 27 -0.06 16.70 -4.92
CA GLU A 27 -0.41 17.10 -6.28
C GLU A 27 -1.91 17.40 -6.45
N GLY A 28 -2.72 17.24 -5.40
CA GLY A 28 -4.17 17.45 -5.45
C GLY A 28 -4.94 16.30 -6.13
N ARG A 29 -4.28 15.17 -6.40
CA ARG A 29 -4.88 13.95 -6.95
C ARG A 29 -5.51 13.13 -5.82
N GLU A 30 -6.52 13.68 -5.15
CA GLU A 30 -7.16 13.04 -3.99
C GLU A 30 -7.80 11.69 -4.31
N ALA A 31 -8.39 11.53 -5.51
CA ALA A 31 -8.95 10.24 -5.94
C ALA A 31 -7.89 9.14 -6.01
N GLU A 32 -6.72 9.45 -6.59
CA GLU A 32 -5.59 8.51 -6.65
C GLU A 32 -5.05 8.19 -5.25
N ALA A 33 -4.97 9.19 -4.37
CA ALA A 33 -4.57 8.97 -2.99
C ALA A 33 -5.54 8.06 -2.23
N ASP A 34 -6.84 8.25 -2.40
CA ASP A 34 -7.86 7.40 -1.77
C ASP A 34 -7.83 5.96 -2.30
N GLU A 35 -7.62 5.77 -3.61
CA GLU A 35 -7.42 4.44 -4.18
C GLU A 35 -6.16 3.75 -3.63
N ILE A 36 -5.05 4.48 -3.51
CA ILE A 36 -3.81 3.96 -2.94
C ILE A 36 -3.99 3.61 -1.45
N ALA A 37 -4.66 4.48 -0.69
CA ALA A 37 -4.96 4.25 0.72
C ALA A 37 -5.83 3.01 0.93
N GLY A 38 -6.82 2.78 0.06
CA GLY A 38 -7.62 1.55 0.03
C GLY A 38 -6.75 0.31 -0.12
N ARG A 39 -5.84 0.31 -1.10
CA ARG A 39 -4.92 -0.82 -1.34
C ARG A 39 -3.97 -1.08 -0.18
N ILE A 40 -3.47 -0.03 0.48
CA ILE A 40 -2.65 -0.16 1.68
C ILE A 40 -3.42 -0.89 2.78
N ARG A 41 -4.70 -0.55 2.96
CA ARG A 41 -5.56 -1.18 3.96
C ARG A 41 -5.78 -2.66 3.69
N ASP A 42 -6.00 -3.04 2.43
CA ASP A 42 -6.10 -4.46 2.03
C ASP A 42 -4.82 -5.23 2.38
N TYR A 43 -3.65 -4.67 2.06
CA TYR A 43 -2.37 -5.29 2.42
C TYR A 43 -2.14 -5.38 3.94
N GLN A 44 -2.58 -4.38 4.70
CA GLN A 44 -2.52 -4.42 6.16
C GLN A 44 -3.45 -5.48 6.75
N GLN A 45 -4.64 -5.66 6.18
CA GLN A 45 -5.53 -6.74 6.59
C GLN A 45 -4.95 -8.11 6.26
N GLU A 46 -4.35 -8.30 5.08
CA GLU A 46 -3.66 -9.55 4.74
C GLU A 46 -2.48 -9.83 5.70
N LEU A 47 -1.77 -8.80 6.16
CA LEU A 47 -0.74 -8.95 7.19
C LEU A 47 -1.33 -9.32 8.56
N ALA A 48 -2.46 -8.73 8.93
CA ALA A 48 -3.10 -8.99 10.22
C ALA A 48 -3.73 -10.39 10.30
N ASP A 49 -4.17 -10.95 9.17
CA ASP A 49 -4.75 -12.29 9.09
C ASP A 49 -3.67 -13.40 9.12
N ARG A 50 -2.39 -13.04 8.89
CA ARG A 50 -1.26 -13.97 9.00
C ARG A 50 -0.74 -14.00 10.46
N PRO A 51 -0.85 -15.14 11.18
CA PRO A 51 -0.41 -15.28 12.57
C PRO A 51 1.11 -15.34 12.74
#